data_AF-A0A845VYU9-F1
#
_entry.id   AF-A0A845VYU9-F1
#
_cell.length_a   1.000
_cell.length_b   1.000
_cell.length_c   1.000
_cell.angle_alpha   90.00
_cell.angle_beta   90.00
_cell.angle_gamma   90.00
#
_symmetry.space_group_name_H-M   'P 1'
#
loop_
_entity.id
_entity.type
_entity.pdbx_description
1 polymer ?
#
loop_
_entity_poly.entity_id
_entity_poly.type
_entity_poly.pdbx_seq_one_letter_code
_entity_poly.pdbx_strand_id
1 'polypeptide(L)'
;RGEVEILAVSQEHEAFSGVIALLLGTYFVEKQIEFTPTGSFTQEKEGEASAQADQSYLIGRSSGVIADLSIEVVFTSGNQSKLNRYQALGVPEVWFWEDGVFALYHLRSDGYKKISQSEVLPDLDIDLLYRCLMMASKVEAMRHFRQAISET
;
A
#
# COMPACT_ATOMS: atom_id res chain seq x y z
N ARG A 1 -8.38 -20.98 14.67
CA ARG A 1 -8.36 -21.90 13.51
C ARG A 1 -7.99 -21.06 12.31
N GLY A 2 -6.74 -21.16 11.85
CA GLY A 2 -6.28 -20.46 10.65
C GLY A 2 -6.54 -21.36 9.46
N GLU A 3 -7.51 -21.00 8.63
CA GLU A 3 -7.57 -21.53 7.28
C GLU A 3 -6.43 -20.87 6.52
N VAL A 4 -5.43 -21.68 6.15
CA VAL A 4 -4.38 -21.24 5.24
C VAL A 4 -5.02 -21.17 3.87
N GLU A 5 -5.58 -20.00 3.52
CA GLU A 5 -5.95 -19.69 2.15
C GLU A 5 -4.66 -19.64 1.32
N ILE A 6 -4.26 -20.78 0.75
CA ILE A 6 -3.33 -20.81 -0.38
C ILE A 6 -4.15 -20.34 -1.59
N LEU A 7 -4.45 -19.04 -1.64
CA LEU A 7 -4.85 -18.41 -2.88
C LEU A 7 -3.61 -18.48 -3.77
N ALA A 8 -3.69 -19.26 -4.86
CA ALA A 8 -2.71 -19.12 -5.93
C ALA A 8 -2.75 -17.66 -6.36
N VAL A 9 -1.75 -16.89 -5.94
CA VAL A 9 -1.67 -15.47 -6.23
C VAL A 9 -1.64 -15.36 -7.76
N SER A 10 -2.63 -14.68 -8.32
CA SER A 10 -2.75 -14.60 -9.77
C SER A 10 -1.56 -13.80 -10.32
N GLN A 11 -1.15 -14.10 -11.56
CA GLN A 11 -0.13 -13.30 -12.24
C GLN A 11 -0.50 -11.81 -12.27
N GLU A 12 -1.80 -11.51 -12.33
CA GLU A 12 -2.33 -10.16 -12.32
C GLU A 12 -2.13 -9.47 -10.97
N HIS A 13 -2.38 -10.18 -9.85
CA HIS A 13 -2.10 -9.66 -8.51
C HIS A 13 -0.62 -9.31 -8.34
N GLU A 14 0.27 -10.22 -8.69
CA GLU A 14 1.72 -9.99 -8.61
C GLU A 14 2.15 -8.81 -9.50
N ALA A 15 1.56 -8.70 -10.70
CA ALA A 15 1.85 -7.59 -11.60
C ALA A 15 1.43 -6.23 -11.00
N PHE A 16 0.24 -6.13 -10.42
CA PHE A 16 -0.20 -4.89 -9.76
C PHE A 16 0.63 -4.57 -8.52
N SER A 17 0.84 -5.54 -7.63
CA SER A 17 1.65 -5.37 -6.42
C SER A 17 3.08 -4.91 -6.76
N GLY A 18 3.73 -5.58 -7.72
CA GLY A 18 5.08 -5.23 -8.18
C GLY A 18 5.15 -3.84 -8.84
N VAL A 19 4.15 -3.47 -9.64
CA VAL A 19 4.12 -2.14 -10.27
C VAL A 19 3.86 -1.03 -9.25
N ILE A 20 2.97 -1.26 -8.27
CA ILE A 20 2.77 -0.34 -7.14
C ILE A 20 4.10 -0.12 -6.40
N ALA A 21 4.84 -1.20 -6.12
CA ALA A 21 6.13 -1.12 -5.46
C ALA A 21 7.16 -0.28 -6.24
N LEU A 22 7.22 -0.45 -7.57
CA LEU A 22 8.11 0.30 -8.44
C LEU A 22 7.72 1.79 -8.54
N LEU A 23 6.42 2.10 -8.65
CA LEU A 23 5.94 3.48 -8.70
C LEU A 23 6.21 4.21 -7.38
N LEU A 24 5.90 3.59 -6.23
CA LEU A 24 6.18 4.16 -4.92
C LEU A 24 7.69 4.28 -4.66
N GLY A 25 8.48 3.27 -5.03
CA GLY A 25 9.94 3.35 -4.97
C GLY A 25 10.49 4.54 -5.77
N THR A 26 9.96 4.76 -6.98
CA THR A 26 10.29 5.94 -7.80
C THR A 26 9.88 7.23 -7.11
N TYR A 27 8.68 7.28 -6.53
CA TYR A 27 8.18 8.44 -5.78
C TYR A 27 9.10 8.80 -4.61
N PHE A 28 9.45 7.83 -3.78
CA PHE A 28 10.32 8.03 -2.63
C PHE A 28 11.69 8.58 -3.04
N VAL A 29 12.29 8.04 -4.10
CA VAL A 29 13.58 8.51 -4.62
C VAL A 29 13.49 9.95 -5.12
N GLU A 30 12.51 10.27 -5.96
CA GLU A 30 12.37 11.61 -6.54
C GLU A 30 12.03 12.67 -5.49
N LYS A 31 11.25 12.31 -4.46
CA LYS A 31 10.91 13.20 -3.34
C LYS A 31 11.90 13.18 -2.18
N GLN A 32 12.99 12.41 -2.30
CA GLN A 32 14.03 12.25 -1.26
C GLN A 32 13.45 11.82 0.09
N ILE A 33 12.45 10.94 0.06
CA ILE A 33 11.83 10.35 1.24
C ILE A 33 12.54 9.04 1.54
N GLU A 34 13.22 8.95 2.68
CA GLU A 34 13.76 7.69 3.16
C GLU A 34 12.64 6.69 3.45
N PHE A 35 12.83 5.43 3.08
CA PHE A 35 11.82 4.39 3.26
C PHE A 35 12.45 3.00 3.43
N THR A 36 11.73 2.11 4.11
CA THR A 36 12.08 0.69 4.20
C THR A 36 10.89 -0.15 3.75
N PRO A 37 11.00 -0.91 2.64
CA PRO A 37 9.94 -1.82 2.22
C PRO A 37 9.87 -3.02 3.16
N THR A 38 8.65 -3.39 3.57
CA THR A 38 8.35 -4.44 4.54
C THR A 38 7.24 -5.39 4.09
N GLY A 39 6.86 -5.43 2.81
CA GLY A 39 5.71 -6.23 2.33
C GLY A 39 5.82 -7.74 2.61
N SER A 40 7.02 -8.31 2.68
CA SER A 40 7.23 -9.72 3.07
C SER A 40 7.36 -9.94 4.58
N PHE A 41 7.29 -8.88 5.38
CA PHE A 41 7.46 -8.93 6.83
C PHE A 41 6.10 -8.98 7.53
N THR A 42 5.93 -9.95 8.43
CA THR A 42 4.73 -10.04 9.27
C THR A 42 4.74 -8.94 10.32
N GLN A 43 3.73 -8.08 10.29
CA GLN A 43 3.45 -7.10 11.33
C GLN A 43 2.68 -7.79 12.45
N GLU A 44 3.16 -7.70 13.69
CA GLU A 44 2.58 -8.42 14.82
C GLU A 44 2.54 -7.59 16.10
N LYS A 45 1.41 -7.67 16.80
CA LYS A 45 1.28 -7.39 18.22
C LYS A 45 0.89 -8.68 18.92
N GLU A 46 1.82 -9.22 19.69
CA GLU A 46 1.67 -10.54 20.31
C GLU A 46 0.37 -10.64 21.13
N GLY A 47 -0.42 -11.69 20.85
CA GLY A 47 -1.69 -11.93 21.52
C GLY A 47 -2.86 -11.03 21.08
N GLU A 48 -2.63 -10.07 20.18
CA GLU A 48 -3.64 -9.12 19.72
C GLU A 48 -3.96 -9.31 18.23
N ALA A 49 -2.97 -9.14 17.35
CA ALA A 49 -3.17 -9.23 15.91
C ALA A 49 -1.86 -9.48 15.15
N SER A 50 -1.99 -10.09 13.97
CA SER A 50 -0.91 -10.17 12.98
C SER A 50 -1.46 -10.02 11.57
N ALA A 51 -0.65 -9.43 10.68
CA ALA A 51 -0.97 -9.27 9.28
C ALA A 51 0.30 -9.16 8.44
N GLN A 52 0.21 -9.59 7.19
CA GLN A 52 1.20 -9.34 6.16
C GLN A 52 0.47 -8.67 4.99
N ALA A 53 0.98 -7.53 4.54
CA ALA A 53 0.42 -6.78 3.42
C ALA A 53 1.09 -7.20 2.11
N ASP A 54 0.48 -6.89 0.97
CA ASP A 54 1.12 -7.12 -0.34
C ASP A 54 2.32 -6.16 -0.52
N GLN A 55 2.14 -4.91 -0.10
CA GLN A 55 3.23 -3.94 0.07
C GLN A 55 3.07 -3.23 1.42
N SER A 56 4.18 -2.91 2.08
CA SER A 56 4.16 -2.04 3.25
C SER A 56 5.47 -1.31 3.41
N TYR A 57 5.42 -0.16 4.09
CA TYR A 57 6.56 0.74 4.20
C TYR A 57 6.68 1.33 5.60
N LEU A 58 7.90 1.34 6.11
CA LEU A 58 8.30 2.29 7.14
C LEU A 58 8.79 3.56 6.43
N ILE A 59 8.23 4.71 6.75
CA ILE A 59 8.52 5.99 6.09
C ILE A 59 9.38 6.83 7.04
N GLY A 60 10.53 7.31 6.55
CA GLY A 60 11.50 8.10 7.32
C GLY A 60 12.30 7.31 8.36
N ARG A 61 12.18 5.97 8.42
CA ARG A 61 12.85 5.12 9.41
C ARG A 61 13.26 3.76 8.83
N SER A 62 14.31 3.19 9.41
CA SER A 62 14.93 1.93 8.96
C SER A 62 14.50 0.68 9.75
N SER A 63 13.76 0.85 10.85
CA SER A 63 13.26 -0.27 11.64
C SER A 63 11.93 0.05 12.34
N GLY A 64 11.15 -0.98 12.57
CA GLY A 64 9.81 -0.91 13.15
C GLY A 64 9.04 -2.20 12.91
N VAL A 65 8.13 -2.55 13.81
CA VAL A 65 7.28 -3.74 13.69
C VAL A 65 5.99 -3.44 12.94
N ILE A 66 5.47 -2.22 13.09
CA ILE A 66 4.24 -1.74 12.46
C ILE A 66 4.59 -0.72 11.40
N ALA A 67 4.14 -0.95 10.17
CA ALA A 67 4.37 -0.09 9.02
C ALA A 67 3.58 1.22 9.14
N ASP A 68 4.07 2.27 8.49
CA ASP A 68 3.36 3.54 8.38
C ASP A 68 2.27 3.47 7.29
N LEU A 69 2.54 2.67 6.25
CA LEU A 69 1.62 2.40 5.15
C LEU A 69 1.58 0.89 4.87
N SER A 70 0.37 0.32 4.77
CA SER A 70 0.13 -1.03 4.24
C SER A 70 -0.80 -0.98 3.02
N ILE A 71 -0.54 -1.78 2.00
CA ILE A 71 -1.28 -1.81 0.75
C ILE A 71 -1.66 -3.25 0.44
N GLU A 72 -2.92 -3.44 0.07
CA GLU A 72 -3.53 -4.72 -0.28
C GLU A 72 -4.05 -4.64 -1.71
N VAL A 73 -3.67 -5.60 -2.54
CA VAL A 73 -4.17 -5.82 -3.90
C VAL A 73 -5.24 -6.89 -3.80
N VAL A 74 -6.50 -6.51 -4.01
CA VAL A 74 -7.66 -7.34 -3.69
C VAL A 74 -8.52 -7.60 -4.92
N PHE A 75 -8.77 -8.88 -5.19
CA PHE A 75 -9.69 -9.35 -6.24
C PHE A 75 -10.93 -10.06 -5.69
N THR A 76 -10.95 -10.32 -4.38
CA THR A 76 -12.03 -11.04 -3.69
C THR A 76 -12.47 -10.26 -2.45
N SER A 77 -13.75 -10.32 -2.13
CA SER A 77 -14.31 -9.60 -0.97
C SER A 77 -13.60 -9.97 0.34
N GLY A 78 -13.26 -8.98 1.18
CA GLY A 78 -12.64 -9.26 2.50
C GLY A 78 -12.08 -8.05 3.27
N ASN A 79 -12.19 -6.84 2.72
CA ASN A 79 -11.48 -5.65 3.22
C ASN A 79 -11.81 -5.30 4.66
N GLN A 80 -13.05 -5.48 5.10
CA GLN A 80 -13.44 -5.16 6.47
C GLN A 80 -12.71 -6.01 7.52
N SER A 81 -12.48 -7.30 7.23
CA SER A 81 -11.73 -8.16 8.15
C SER A 81 -10.25 -7.77 8.20
N LYS A 82 -9.67 -7.34 7.07
CA LYS A 82 -8.29 -6.84 6.99
C LYS A 82 -8.15 -5.51 7.75
N LEU A 83 -9.06 -4.56 7.53
CA LEU A 83 -9.10 -3.28 8.26
C LEU A 83 -9.17 -3.48 9.77
N ASN A 84 -10.00 -4.40 10.27
CA ASN A 84 -10.07 -4.68 11.70
C ASN A 84 -8.73 -5.19 12.27
N ARG A 85 -8.00 -6.04 11.51
CA ARG A 85 -6.66 -6.50 11.92
C ARG A 85 -5.65 -5.36 11.92
N TYR A 86 -5.61 -4.56 10.86
CA TYR A 86 -4.72 -3.39 10.79
C TYR A 86 -5.03 -2.35 11.88
N GLN A 87 -6.30 -2.21 12.28
CA GLN A 87 -6.71 -1.31 13.34
C GLN A 87 -6.16 -1.78 14.70
N ALA A 88 -6.24 -3.09 14.98
CA ALA A 88 -5.63 -3.67 16.17
C ALA A 88 -4.10 -3.53 16.15
N LEU A 89 -3.46 -3.72 15.00
CA LEU A 89 -2.02 -3.46 14.80
C LEU A 89 -1.67 -1.96 14.93
N GLY A 90 -2.61 -1.06 14.71
CA GLY A 90 -2.37 0.38 14.77
C GLY A 90 -1.63 0.93 13.55
N VAL A 91 -1.79 0.32 12.37
CA VAL A 91 -1.19 0.83 11.12
C VAL A 91 -1.82 2.19 10.79
N PRO A 92 -1.05 3.29 10.64
CA PRO A 92 -1.63 4.61 10.39
C PRO A 92 -2.48 4.67 9.12
N GLU A 93 -1.99 4.14 8.00
CA GLU A 93 -2.70 4.20 6.73
C GLU A 93 -2.72 2.85 6.00
N VAL A 94 -3.90 2.50 5.46
CA VAL A 94 -4.10 1.27 4.69
C VAL A 94 -4.78 1.59 3.37
N TRP A 95 -4.20 1.11 2.28
CA TRP A 95 -4.77 1.25 0.94
C TRP A 95 -5.23 -0.10 0.41
N PHE A 96 -6.38 -0.08 -0.26
CA PHE A 96 -6.85 -1.21 -1.04
C PHE A 96 -6.86 -0.83 -2.51
N TRP A 97 -6.17 -1.60 -3.34
CA TRP A 97 -6.38 -1.62 -4.77
C TRP A 97 -7.42 -2.69 -5.08
N GLU A 98 -8.64 -2.27 -5.39
CA GLU A 98 -9.79 -3.15 -5.64
C GLU A 98 -10.64 -2.55 -6.77
N ASP A 99 -11.16 -3.40 -7.66
CA ASP A 99 -12.03 -3.00 -8.77
C ASP A 99 -11.48 -1.84 -9.63
N GLY A 100 -10.15 -1.78 -9.76
CA GLY A 100 -9.46 -0.76 -10.55
C GLY A 100 -9.41 0.62 -9.90
N VAL A 101 -9.64 0.75 -8.58
CA VAL A 101 -9.54 2.02 -7.86
C VAL A 101 -8.77 1.86 -6.55
N PHE A 102 -8.14 2.94 -6.10
CA PHE A 102 -7.58 3.00 -4.75
C PHE A 102 -8.64 3.46 -3.74
N ALA A 103 -8.79 2.69 -2.66
CA ALA A 103 -9.53 3.09 -1.47
C ALA A 103 -8.55 3.27 -0.30
N LEU A 104 -8.38 4.51 0.14
CA LEU A 104 -7.46 4.87 1.21
C LEU A 104 -8.21 5.00 2.53
N TYR A 105 -7.60 4.48 3.60
CA TYR A 105 -8.13 4.55 4.95
C TYR A 105 -7.04 5.01 5.91
N HIS A 106 -7.36 5.99 6.75
CA HIS A 106 -6.47 6.42 7.82
C HIS A 106 -7.07 6.14 9.19
N LEU A 107 -6.23 5.66 10.11
CA LEU A 107 -6.63 5.28 11.45
C LEU A 107 -6.88 6.52 12.32
N ARG A 108 -8.11 6.68 12.80
CA ARG A 108 -8.48 7.70 13.78
C ARG A 108 -8.70 7.06 15.15
N SER A 109 -9.00 7.89 16.14
CA SER A 109 -9.32 7.44 17.51
C SER A 109 -10.54 6.51 17.57
N ASP A 110 -11.48 6.64 16.63
CA ASP A 110 -12.70 5.82 16.53
C ASP A 110 -12.63 4.75 15.42
N GLY A 111 -11.43 4.47 14.91
CA GLY A 111 -11.17 3.48 13.86
C GLY A 111 -10.85 4.10 12.50
N TYR A 112 -10.79 3.26 11.47
CA TYR A 112 -10.44 3.73 10.12
C TYR A 112 -11.52 4.61 9.50
N LYS A 113 -11.09 5.71 8.88
CA LYS A 113 -11.92 6.57 8.03
C LYS A 113 -11.39 6.58 6.62
N LYS A 114 -12.30 6.55 5.63
CA LYS A 114 -11.94 6.71 4.23
C LYS A 114 -11.43 8.14 4.00
N ILE A 115 -10.32 8.27 3.28
CA ILE A 115 -9.69 9.54 2.90
C ILE A 115 -9.53 9.61 1.39
N SER A 116 -9.47 10.81 0.83
CA SER A 116 -9.29 11.05 -0.61
C SER A 116 -7.85 11.32 -1.01
N GLN A 117 -6.98 11.63 -0.04
CA GLN A 117 -5.56 11.90 -0.22
C GLN A 117 -4.79 11.21 0.90
N SER A 118 -3.58 10.74 0.61
CA SER A 118 -2.73 10.14 1.62
C SER A 118 -2.29 11.19 2.64
N GLU A 119 -2.28 10.83 3.92
CA GLU A 119 -1.72 11.69 4.97
C GLU A 119 -0.29 11.30 5.33
N VAL A 120 0.10 10.05 5.07
CA VAL A 120 1.50 9.61 5.21
C VAL A 120 2.36 9.98 4.00
N LEU A 121 1.75 10.25 2.84
CA LEU A 121 2.39 10.76 1.62
C LEU A 121 1.59 11.94 1.03
N PRO A 122 1.58 13.12 1.70
CA PRO A 122 0.65 14.21 1.39
C PRO A 122 0.80 14.80 -0.03
N ASP A 123 1.98 14.72 -0.62
CA ASP A 123 2.26 15.27 -1.95
C ASP A 123 2.08 14.24 -3.08
N LEU A 124 1.66 13.01 -2.75
CA LEU A 124 1.43 11.97 -3.74
C LEU A 124 0.05 12.16 -4.40
N ASP A 125 0.07 12.40 -5.71
CA ASP A 125 -1.13 12.35 -6.55
C ASP A 125 -1.56 10.88 -6.76
N ILE A 126 -2.60 10.47 -6.03
CA ILE A 126 -3.20 9.13 -6.13
C ILE A 126 -3.83 8.88 -7.51
N ASP A 127 -4.37 9.92 -8.17
CA ASP A 127 -4.96 9.79 -9.50
C ASP A 127 -3.87 9.58 -10.56
N LEU A 128 -2.70 10.23 -10.41
CA LEU A 128 -1.53 9.92 -11.22
C LEU A 128 -1.06 8.48 -11.02
N LEU A 129 -0.97 8.02 -9.77
CA LEU A 129 -0.59 6.64 -9.45
C LEU A 129 -1.54 5.63 -10.13
N TYR A 130 -2.86 5.85 -9.99
CA TYR A 130 -3.90 5.07 -10.66
C TYR A 130 -3.71 5.04 -12.18
N ARG A 131 -3.58 6.21 -12.82
CA ARG A 131 -3.43 6.30 -14.28
C ARG A 131 -2.22 5.52 -14.76
N CYS A 132 -1.07 5.66 -14.08
CA CYS A 132 0.15 4.94 -14.43
C CYS A 132 0.01 3.43 -14.24
N LEU A 133 -0.68 2.99 -13.18
CA LEU A 133 -0.94 1.57 -12.93
C LEU A 133 -1.76 0.92 -14.05
N MET A 134 -2.72 1.67 -14.61
CA MET A 134 -3.60 1.24 -15.70
C MET A 134 -2.98 1.33 -17.11
N MET A 135 -1.80 1.93 -17.27
CA MET A 135 -1.14 1.99 -18.57
C MET A 135 -0.70 0.60 -19.04
N ALA A 136 -0.93 0.32 -20.33
CA ALA A 136 -0.55 -0.94 -20.95
C ALA A 136 0.97 -1.16 -20.90
N SER A 137 1.75 -0.14 -21.28
CA SER A 137 3.21 -0.17 -21.21
C SER A 137 3.69 0.26 -19.83
N LYS A 138 4.27 -0.67 -19.07
CA LYS A 138 4.85 -0.39 -17.75
C LYS A 138 6.10 0.49 -17.83
N VAL A 139 6.84 0.44 -18.94
CA VAL A 139 7.98 1.33 -19.18
C VAL A 139 7.53 2.77 -19.38
N GLU A 140 6.47 2.98 -20.16
CA GLU A 140 5.89 4.32 -20.35
C GLU A 140 5.25 4.82 -19.06
N ALA A 141 4.60 3.94 -18.29
CA ALA A 141 4.05 4.27 -16.98
C ALA A 141 5.12 4.85 -16.04
N MET A 142 6.25 4.17 -15.87
CA MET A 142 7.34 4.63 -15.01
C MET A 142 7.93 5.95 -15.48
N ARG A 143 8.12 6.12 -16.80
CA ARG A 143 8.62 7.38 -17.38
C ARG A 143 7.67 8.54 -17.14
N HIS A 144 6.38 8.33 -17.42
CA HIS A 144 5.35 9.35 -17.24
C HIS A 144 5.20 9.74 -15.77
N PHE A 145 5.14 8.75 -14.89
CA PHE A 145 5.03 8.95 -13.45
C PHE A 145 6.20 9.80 -12.94
N ARG A 146 7.44 9.37 -13.25
CA ARG A 146 8.66 10.08 -12.85
C ARG A 146 8.65 11.52 -13.35
N GLN A 147 8.35 11.76 -14.62
CA GLN A 147 8.33 13.11 -15.17
C GLN A 147 7.32 14.00 -14.43
N ALA A 148 6.09 13.51 -14.21
CA ALA A 148 5.04 14.29 -13.58
C ALA A 148 5.38 14.68 -12.12
N ILE A 149 6.02 13.78 -11.36
CA ILE A 149 6.40 14.06 -9.98
C ILE A 149 7.69 14.89 -9.84
N SER A 150 8.55 14.92 -10.86
CA SER A 150 9.75 15.80 -10.87
C SER A 150 9.41 17.25 -11.24
N GLU A 151 8.29 17.50 -11.91
CA GLU A 151 7.82 18.84 -12.30
C GLU A 151 7.03 19.57 -11.19
N THR A 152 6.79 18.89 -10.06
CA THR A 152 6.04 19.39 -8.89
C THR A 152 6.98 19.60 -7.70
#